data_AF-A0A158K844-F1
#
_entry.id   AF-A0A158K844-F1
#
_cell.length_a   1.000
_cell.length_b   1.000
_cell.length_c   1.000
_cell.angle_alpha   90.00
_cell.angle_beta   90.00
_cell.angle_gamma   90.00
#
_symmetry.space_group_name_H-M   'P 1'
#
loop_
_entity.id
_entity.type
_entity.pdbx_description
1 polymer ?
#
loop_
_entity_poly.entity_id
_entity_poly.type
_entity_poly.pdbx_seq_one_letter_code
_entity_poly.pdbx_strand_id
1 'polypeptide(L)' 'MTNQLFEAALGIKAPWYVQGVDFDTAKRQLTIAVGFVAGK' A
#
# COMPACT_ATOMS: atom_id res chain seq x y z
N MET A 1 -0.34 -5.76 -9.64
CA MET A 1 0.71 -4.97 -10.31
C MET A 1 0.83 -3.56 -9.71
N THR A 2 -0.27 -2.84 -9.50
CA THR A 2 -0.28 -1.50 -8.86
C THR A 2 0.28 -1.49 -7.42
N ASN A 3 -0.06 -2.47 -6.58
CA ASN A 3 0.42 -2.52 -5.20
C ASN A 3 1.95 -2.65 -5.09
N GLN A 4 2.57 -3.49 -5.92
CA GLN A 4 4.02 -3.69 -5.93
C GLN A 4 4.80 -2.43 -6.34
N LEU A 5 4.25 -1.58 -7.21
CA LEU A 5 4.84 -0.29 -7.54
C LEU A 5 4.91 0.60 -6.30
N PHE A 6 3.81 0.68 -5.54
CA PHE A 6 3.76 1.47 -4.31
C PHE A 6 4.64 0.85 -3.21
N GLU A 7 4.67 -0.47 -3.10
CA GLU A 7 5.59 -1.14 -2.17
C GLU A 7 7.05 -0.79 -2.47
N ALA A 8 7.45 -0.86 -3.74
CA ALA A 8 8.80 -0.50 -4.17
C ALA A 8 9.10 0.99 -3.94
N ALA A 9 8.19 1.88 -4.31
CA ALA A 9 8.37 3.33 -4.18
C ALA A 9 8.41 3.81 -2.72
N LEU A 10 7.65 3.17 -1.83
CA LEU A 10 7.58 3.50 -0.41
C LEU A 10 8.52 2.67 0.47
N GLY A 11 9.26 1.72 -0.12
CA GLY A 11 10.15 0.83 0.61
C GLY A 11 9.43 -0.16 1.54
N ILE A 12 8.16 -0.48 1.28
CA ILE A 12 7.40 -1.48 2.04
C ILE A 12 7.94 -2.87 1.70
N LYS A 13 8.22 -3.65 2.75
CA LYS A 13 8.77 -5.01 2.66
C LYS A 13 8.10 -5.89 3.70
N ALA A 14 8.14 -7.21 3.48
CA ALA A 14 7.67 -8.20 4.43
C ALA A 14 8.22 -7.92 5.85
N PRO A 15 7.41 -8.09 6.91
CA PRO A 15 6.06 -8.67 6.93
C PRO A 15 4.91 -7.71 6.55
N TRP A 16 5.24 -6.49 6.13
CA TRP A 16 4.28 -5.48 5.70
C TRP A 16 4.01 -5.58 4.19
N TYR A 17 2.81 -5.21 3.77
CA TYR A 17 2.40 -5.22 2.37
C TYR A 17 1.35 -4.14 2.10
N VAL A 18 1.20 -3.70 0.85
CA VAL A 18 0.11 -2.81 0.47
C VAL A 18 -1.18 -3.62 0.36
N GLN A 19 -2.08 -3.40 1.31
CA GLN A 19 -3.38 -4.06 1.40
C GLN A 19 -4.39 -3.45 0.41
N GLY A 20 -4.29 -2.15 0.14
CA GLY A 20 -5.20 -1.46 -0.77
C GLY A 20 -4.76 -0.06 -1.12
N VAL A 21 -5.30 0.45 -2.22
CA VAL A 21 -5.04 1.81 -2.72
C VAL A 21 -6.38 2.40 -3.14
N ASP A 22 -6.68 3.59 -2.65
CA ASP A 22 -7.89 4.35 -2.99
C ASP A 22 -7.52 5.79 -3.38
N PHE A 23 -8.05 6.25 -4.51
CA PHE A 23 -7.84 7.62 -4.98
C PHE A 23 -9.16 8.38 -5.01
N ASP A 24 -9.31 9.31 -4.07
CA ASP A 24 -10.42 10.26 -4.07
C ASP A 24 -10.08 11.42 -5.02
N THR A 25 -10.71 11.42 -6.20
CA THR A 25 -10.49 12.42 -7.25
C THR A 25 -11.01 13.80 -6.85
N ALA A 26 -12.07 13.86 -6.05
CA ALA A 26 -12.67 15.12 -5.60
C ALA A 26 -11.75 15.81 -4.59
N LYS A 27 -11.13 15.04 -3.69
CA LYS A 27 -10.15 15.54 -2.71
C LYS A 27 -8.72 15.57 -3.23
N ARG A 28 -8.45 14.96 -4.40
CA ARG A 28 -7.11 14.74 -4.96
C ARG A 28 -6.18 14.03 -3.97
N GLN A 29 -6.72 13.06 -3.25
CA GLN A 29 -6.01 12.35 -2.19
C GLN A 29 -5.83 10.88 -2.57
N LEU A 30 -4.60 10.39 -2.45
CA LEU A 30 -4.27 8.98 -2.56
C LEU A 30 -4.10 8.39 -1.15
N THR A 31 -4.92 7.41 -0.81
CA THR A 31 -4.84 6.67 0.45
C THR A 31 -4.27 5.28 0.17
N ILE A 32 -3.20 4.92 0.87
CA ILE A 32 -2.55 3.61 0.75
C ILE A 32 -2.69 2.89 2.09
N ALA A 33 -3.46 1.81 2.11
CA ALA A 33 -3.63 0.96 3.28
C ALA A 33 -2.49 -0.05 3.35
N VAL A 34 -1.76 -0.06 4.47
CA VAL A 34 -0.65 -0.99 4.71
C VAL A 34 -1.11 -2.04 5.70
N GLY A 35 -1.05 -3.30 5.27
CA GLY A 35 -1.32 -4.47 6.09
C GLY A 35 -0.05 -5.05 6.68
N PHE A 36 -0.22 -5.86 7.72
CA PHE A 36 0.84 -6.62 8.38
C PHE A 36 0.41 -8.07 8.51
N VAL A 37 1.32 -8.99 8.22
CA VAL A 37 1.13 -10.40 8.56
C VAL A 37 2.07 -10.74 9.70
N ALA A 38 1.52 -10.96 10.89
CA ALA A 38 2.30 -11.52 12.01
C ALA A 38 2.82 -12.90 11.61
N GLY A 39 4.07 -13.19 11.98
CA GLY A 39 4.74 -14.44 11.60
C GLY A 39 3.96 -15.70 11.97
N LYS A 40 4.15 -16.75 11.15
CA LYS A 40 3.80 -18.14 11.47
C LYS A 40 4.65 -18.68 12.60
#